data_AF-B1HVB7-F1
#
_entry.id   AF-B1HVB7-F1
#
_cell.length_a   1.000
_cell.length_b   1.000
_cell.length_c   1.000
_cell.angle_alpha   90.00
_cell.angle_beta   90.00
_cell.angle_gamma   90.00
#
_symmetry.space_group_name_H-M   'P 1'
#
loop_
_entity.id
_entity.type
_entity.pdbx_description
1 polymer ?
#
loop_
_entity_poly.entity_id
_entity_poly.type
_entity_poly.pdbx_seq_one_letter_code
_entity_poly.pdbx_strand_id
1 'polypeptide(L)'
;MQASSLLWIALGGPIATILGIGLAFFMPELIAGKLISVQLVLLLVNMIPILPLDGGRILLAWLFLNFPKAQVVEVYYWLSFIVATTLFLITLNFLPQSIFLAIICLFIWLQVLKEWRYRKYRIAFEKYVMNRLT
;
A
#
# COMPACT_ATOMS: atom_id res chain seq x y z
N MET A 1 -3.28 -19.04 -5.52
CA MET A 1 -3.29 -18.49 -4.15
C MET A 1 -4.66 -17.90 -3.91
N GLN A 2 -5.38 -18.37 -2.90
CA GLN A 2 -6.74 -17.94 -2.60
C GLN A 2 -6.69 -16.45 -2.18
N ALA A 3 -7.41 -15.56 -2.88
CA ALA A 3 -7.33 -14.11 -2.67
C ALA A 3 -7.63 -13.67 -1.22
N SER A 4 -8.28 -14.52 -0.43
CA SER A 4 -8.45 -14.38 1.02
C SER A 4 -7.14 -14.31 1.78
N SER A 5 -6.11 -15.10 1.42
CA SER A 5 -4.83 -15.09 2.13
C SER A 5 -4.05 -13.80 1.90
N LEU A 6 -4.15 -13.21 0.70
CA LEU A 6 -3.57 -11.90 0.38
C LEU A 6 -4.19 -10.78 1.22
N LEU A 7 -5.50 -10.86 1.47
CA LEU A 7 -6.22 -9.89 2.28
C LEU A 7 -5.77 -9.95 3.75
N TRP A 8 -5.66 -11.15 4.32
CA TRP A 8 -5.13 -11.33 5.68
C TRP A 8 -3.68 -10.86 5.85
N ILE A 9 -2.82 -11.11 4.86
CA ILE A 9 -1.44 -10.60 4.87
C ILE A 9 -1.43 -9.07 4.85
N ALA A 10 -2.26 -8.44 4.00
CA ALA A 10 -2.34 -6.99 3.89
C ALA A 10 -2.96 -6.31 5.13
N LEU A 11 -3.88 -6.98 5.82
CA LEU A 11 -4.45 -6.50 7.09
C LEU A 11 -3.47 -6.59 8.27
N GLY A 12 -2.43 -7.42 8.17
CA GLY A 12 -1.47 -7.61 9.26
C GLY A 12 -0.82 -6.31 9.73
N GLY A 13 -0.48 -5.40 8.82
CA GLY A 13 0.08 -4.09 9.13
C GLY A 13 -0.87 -3.21 9.95
N PRO A 14 -2.08 -2.88 9.44
CA PRO A 14 -3.09 -2.12 10.17
C PRO A 14 -3.51 -2.75 11.50
N ILE A 15 -3.56 -4.08 11.59
CA ILE A 15 -3.84 -4.77 12.86
C ILE A 15 -2.70 -4.54 13.86
N ALA A 16 -1.45 -4.66 13.41
CA ALA A 16 -0.29 -4.42 14.28
C ALA A 16 -0.22 -2.97 14.78
N THR A 17 -0.59 -1.98 13.96
CA THR A 17 -0.63 -0.58 14.42
C THR A 17 -1.74 -0.33 15.43
N ILE A 18 -2.93 -0.90 15.24
CA ILE A 18 -4.02 -0.84 16.22
C ILE A 18 -3.61 -1.48 17.54
N LEU A 19 -2.97 -2.65 17.50
CA LEU A 19 -2.43 -3.30 18.70
C LEU A 19 -1.36 -2.44 19.38
N GLY A 20 -0.50 -1.78 18.60
CA GLY A 20 0.50 -0.84 19.13
C GLY A 20 -0.13 0.37 19.84
N ILE A 21 -1.24 0.90 19.32
CA ILE A 21 -2.02 1.95 19.99
C ILE A 21 -2.60 1.41 21.30
N GLY A 22 -3.16 0.20 21.28
CA GLY A 22 -3.68 -0.48 22.48
C GLY A 22 -2.62 -0.66 23.57
N LEU A 23 -1.42 -1.10 23.19
CA LEU A 23 -0.28 -1.27 24.11
C LEU A 23 0.22 0.06 24.67
N ALA A 24 0.14 1.15 23.90
CA ALA A 24 0.59 2.46 24.33
C ALA A 24 -0.21 3.00 25.53
N PHE A 25 -1.48 2.60 25.70
CA PHE A 25 -2.28 2.97 26.88
C PHE A 25 -1.76 2.38 28.20
N PHE A 26 -0.94 1.32 28.14
CA PHE A 26 -0.31 0.73 29.32
C PHE A 26 1.06 1.33 29.66
N MET A 27 1.52 2.32 28.87
CA MET A 27 2.82 2.96 29.05
C MET A 27 2.71 4.29 29.80
N PRO A 28 3.81 4.81 30.38
CA PRO A 28 3.83 6.14 30.98
C PRO A 28 3.39 7.23 29.99
N GLU A 29 2.62 8.22 30.44
CA GLU A 29 2.01 9.27 29.59
C GLU A 29 3.01 9.95 28.65
N LEU A 30 4.24 10.19 29.13
CA LEU A 30 5.31 10.82 28.36
C LEU A 30 5.65 10.05 27.07
N ILE A 31 5.58 8.72 27.13
CA ILE A 31 5.90 7.83 26.01
C ILE A 31 4.63 7.48 25.23
N ALA A 32 3.53 7.23 25.96
CA ALA A 32 2.24 6.85 25.41
C ALA A 32 1.74 7.87 24.38
N GLY A 33 1.76 9.17 24.72
CA GLY A 33 1.28 10.23 23.82
C GLY A 33 2.04 10.24 22.48
N LYS A 34 3.37 10.15 22.53
CA LYS A 34 4.21 10.16 21.33
C LYS A 34 4.04 8.88 20.50
N LEU A 35 3.94 7.71 21.13
CA LEU A 35 3.70 6.45 20.45
C LEU A 35 2.34 6.44 19.75
N ILE A 36 1.29 6.90 20.42
CA ILE A 36 -0.06 6.99 19.84
C ILE A 36 -0.03 7.91 18.61
N SER A 37 0.60 9.09 18.69
CA SER A 37 0.70 9.99 17.54
C SER A 37 1.42 9.35 16.35
N VAL A 38 2.54 8.66 16.59
CA VAL A 38 3.29 7.97 15.51
C VAL A 38 2.45 6.85 14.91
N GLN A 39 1.81 6.02 15.72
CA GLN A 39 1.01 4.89 15.24
C GLN A 39 -0.25 5.34 14.50
N LEU A 40 -0.87 6.46 14.90
CA LEU A 40 -1.98 7.06 14.18
C LEU A 40 -1.54 7.56 12.79
N VAL A 41 -0.42 8.28 12.71
CA VAL A 41 0.13 8.72 11.42
C VAL A 41 0.46 7.52 10.54
N LEU A 42 1.09 6.48 11.10
CA LEU A 42 1.47 5.28 10.36
C LEU A 42 0.24 4.50 9.87
N LEU A 43 -0.81 4.39 10.68
CA LEU A 43 -2.09 3.79 10.30
C LEU A 43 -2.75 4.59 9.17
N LEU A 44 -2.82 5.91 9.28
CA LEU A 44 -3.43 6.77 8.26
C LEU A 44 -2.69 6.68 6.94
N VAL A 45 -1.35 6.75 6.96
CA VAL A 45 -0.53 6.62 5.75
C VAL A 45 -0.67 5.23 5.13
N ASN A 46 -0.60 4.16 5.93
CA ASN A 46 -0.74 2.81 5.39
C ASN A 46 -2.14 2.49 4.88
N MET A 47 -3.20 3.16 5.36
CA MET A 47 -4.56 2.98 4.85
C MET A 47 -4.86 3.74 3.55
N ILE A 48 -3.91 4.52 3.04
CA ILE A 48 -4.08 5.22 1.76
C ILE A 48 -4.24 4.16 0.63
N PRO A 49 -5.23 4.35 -0.27
CA PRO A 49 -5.60 3.37 -1.30
C PRO A 49 -4.62 3.33 -2.50
N ILE A 50 -3.32 3.37 -2.26
CA ILE A 50 -2.27 3.43 -3.28
C ILE A 50 -1.27 2.29 -3.04
N LEU A 51 -0.91 1.53 -4.08
CA LEU A 51 0.20 0.60 -3.99
C LEU A 51 1.52 1.36 -3.74
N PRO A 52 2.48 0.85 -2.96
CA PRO A 52 2.57 -0.48 -2.36
C PRO A 52 1.96 -0.59 -0.95
N LEU A 53 1.33 0.48 -0.45
CA LEU A 53 0.85 0.59 0.93
C LEU A 53 -0.21 -0.48 1.24
N ASP A 54 -0.38 -0.79 2.53
CA ASP A 54 -1.28 -1.86 2.99
C ASP A 54 -2.72 -1.65 2.50
N GLY A 55 -3.22 -0.42 2.55
CA GLY A 55 -4.53 -0.01 2.04
C GLY A 55 -4.67 -0.24 0.54
N GLY A 56 -3.61 0.02 -0.23
CA GLY A 56 -3.60 -0.29 -1.65
C GLY A 56 -3.59 -1.79 -1.94
N ARG A 57 -2.91 -2.59 -1.11
CA ARG A 57 -2.93 -4.06 -1.20
C ARG A 57 -4.28 -4.65 -0.81
N ILE A 58 -4.93 -4.10 0.21
CA ILE A 58 -6.29 -4.48 0.63
C ILE A 58 -7.27 -4.20 -0.50
N LEU A 59 -7.23 -3.01 -1.10
CA LEU A 59 -8.07 -2.68 -2.24
C LEU A 59 -7.79 -3.57 -3.44
N LEU A 60 -6.52 -3.86 -3.75
CA LEU A 60 -6.16 -4.78 -4.82
C LEU A 60 -6.77 -6.18 -4.58
N ALA A 61 -6.65 -6.71 -3.36
CA ALA A 61 -7.23 -8.01 -3.00
C ALA A 61 -8.77 -7.99 -3.10
N TRP A 62 -9.40 -6.89 -2.66
CA TRP A 62 -10.84 -6.70 -2.78
C TRP A 62 -11.29 -6.60 -4.25
N LEU A 63 -10.55 -5.89 -5.10
CA LEU A 63 -10.76 -5.84 -6.56
C LEU A 63 -10.69 -7.24 -7.16
N PHE A 64 -9.69 -8.05 -6.80
CA PHE A 64 -9.56 -9.41 -7.30
C PHE A 64 -10.73 -10.33 -6.89
N LEU A 65 -11.27 -10.15 -5.68
CA LEU A 65 -12.40 -10.95 -5.18
C LEU A 65 -13.71 -10.60 -5.88
N ASN A 66 -13.98 -9.31 -6.10
CA ASN A 66 -15.26 -8.84 -6.67
C ASN A 66 -15.23 -8.75 -8.20
N PHE A 67 -14.08 -8.46 -8.78
CA PHE A 67 -13.89 -8.21 -10.20
C PHE A 67 -12.62 -8.93 -10.71
N PRO A 68 -12.67 -10.24 -11.01
CA PRO A 68 -11.53 -11.00 -11.52
C PRO A 68 -11.10 -10.63 -12.96
N LYS A 69 -11.55 -9.46 -13.46
CA LYS A 69 -11.20 -8.95 -14.78
C LYS A 69 -9.83 -8.27 -14.70
N ALA A 70 -8.85 -8.81 -15.44
CA ALA A 70 -7.49 -8.28 -15.50
C ALA A 70 -7.42 -6.79 -15.84
N GLN A 71 -8.37 -6.26 -16.62
CA GLN A 71 -8.45 -4.84 -17.00
C GLN A 71 -8.64 -3.91 -15.79
N VAL A 72 -9.49 -4.28 -14.82
CA VAL A 72 -9.78 -3.41 -13.66
C VAL A 72 -8.54 -3.30 -12.77
N VAL A 73 -7.87 -4.43 -12.57
CA VAL A 73 -6.60 -4.50 -11.85
C VAL A 73 -5.52 -3.68 -12.58
N GLU A 74 -5.46 -3.78 -13.91
CA GLU A 74 -4.50 -3.03 -14.72
C GLU A 74 -4.65 -1.51 -14.56
N VAL A 75 -5.89 -1.02 -14.58
CA VAL A 75 -6.22 0.40 -14.34
C VAL A 75 -5.81 0.82 -12.94
N TYR A 76 -6.00 -0.02 -11.92
CA TYR A 76 -5.62 0.30 -10.55
C TYR A 76 -4.10 0.46 -10.37
N TYR A 77 -3.30 -0.39 -11.02
CA TYR A 77 -1.85 -0.21 -11.06
C TYR A 77 -1.46 1.12 -11.76
N TRP A 78 -2.16 1.50 -12.83
CA TRP A 78 -1.88 2.75 -13.57
C TRP A 78 -2.17 3.95 -12.68
N LEU A 79 -3.33 3.94 -12.02
CA LEU A 79 -3.74 4.98 -11.09
C LEU A 79 -2.71 5.14 -9.96
N SER A 80 -2.29 4.03 -9.34
CA SER A 80 -1.27 4.05 -8.29
C SER A 80 0.06 4.64 -8.78
N PHE A 81 0.49 4.31 -10.00
CA PHE A 81 1.71 4.87 -10.60
C PHE A 81 1.62 6.37 -10.88
N ILE A 82 0.50 6.83 -11.43
CA ILE A 82 0.27 8.26 -11.69
C ILE A 82 0.24 9.05 -10.38
N VAL A 83 -0.47 8.57 -9.36
CA VAL A 83 -0.55 9.25 -8.06
C VAL A 83 0.81 9.28 -7.37
N ALA A 84 1.58 8.19 -7.38
CA ALA A 84 2.92 8.18 -6.79
C ALA A 84 3.89 9.12 -7.54
N THR A 85 3.81 9.16 -8.87
CA THR A 85 4.65 10.05 -9.69
C THR A 85 4.31 11.51 -9.47
N THR A 86 3.01 11.85 -9.43
CA THR A 86 2.57 13.23 -9.15
C THR A 86 2.97 13.68 -7.75
N LEU A 87 2.81 12.83 -6.73
CA LEU A 87 3.28 13.12 -5.36
C LEU A 87 4.79 13.38 -5.32
N PHE A 88 5.58 12.56 -6.03
CA PHE A 88 7.02 12.74 -6.08
C PHE A 88 7.43 14.05 -6.76
N LEU A 89 6.81 14.38 -7.90
CA LEU A 89 7.07 15.64 -8.61
C LEU A 89 6.64 16.86 -7.80
N ILE A 90 5.48 16.81 -7.13
CA ILE A 90 5.01 17.89 -6.25
C ILE A 90 6.00 18.09 -5.11
N THR A 91 6.46 17.00 -4.49
CA THR A 91 7.43 17.07 -3.39
C THR A 91 8.74 17.73 -3.81
N LEU A 92 9.27 17.38 -4.99
CA LEU A 92 10.50 17.98 -5.51
C LEU A 92 10.37 19.47 -5.85
N ASN A 93 9.22 19.90 -6.38
CA ASN A 93 9.02 21.29 -6.80
C ASN A 93 8.61 22.22 -5.65
N PHE A 94 7.71 21.77 -4.77
CA PHE A 94 7.12 22.63 -3.74
C PHE A 94 7.80 22.52 -2.38
N LEU A 95 8.45 21.40 -2.06
CA LEU A 95 9.09 21.16 -0.75
C LEU A 95 10.59 20.80 -0.88
N PRO A 96 11.42 21.59 -1.59
CA PRO A 96 12.83 21.25 -1.79
C PRO A 96 13.65 21.23 -0.50
N GLN A 97 13.21 21.94 0.56
CA GLN A 97 13.89 21.94 1.86
C GLN A 97 13.65 20.65 2.67
N SER A 98 12.61 19.89 2.36
CA SER A 98 12.25 18.68 3.12
C SER A 98 12.89 17.42 2.50
N ILE A 99 14.22 17.31 2.61
CA ILE A 99 14.99 16.18 2.06
C ILE A 99 14.42 14.82 2.51
N PHE A 100 14.01 14.69 3.77
CA PHE A 100 13.40 13.47 4.29
C PHE A 100 12.10 13.09 3.57
N LEU A 101 11.24 14.07 3.27
CA LEU A 101 9.98 13.84 2.58
C LEU A 101 10.24 13.44 1.12
N ALA A 102 11.22 14.08 0.47
CA ALA A 102 11.67 13.70 -0.87
C ALA A 102 12.21 12.25 -0.92
N ILE A 103 12.98 11.82 0.09
CA ILE A 103 13.46 10.44 0.20
C ILE A 103 12.31 9.44 0.37
N ILE A 104 11.33 9.75 1.23
CA ILE A 104 10.15 8.89 1.43
C ILE A 104 9.33 8.77 0.15
N CYS A 105 9.06 9.90 -0.53
CA CYS A 105 8.34 9.88 -1.80
C CYS A 105 9.10 9.14 -2.89
N LEU A 106 10.43 9.29 -2.97
CA LEU A 106 11.28 8.51 -3.88
C LEU A 106 11.17 7.02 -3.60
N PHE A 107 11.24 6.62 -2.33
CA PHE A 107 11.12 5.23 -1.92
C PHE A 107 9.76 4.63 -2.31
N ILE A 108 8.66 5.36 -2.04
CA ILE A 108 7.32 4.95 -2.46
C ILE A 108 7.28 4.81 -3.98
N TRP A 109 7.77 5.82 -4.71
CA TRP A 109 7.77 5.81 -6.18
C TRP A 109 8.55 4.63 -6.76
N LEU A 110 9.74 4.31 -6.24
CA LEU A 110 10.54 3.15 -6.65
C LEU A 110 9.80 1.82 -6.40
N GLN A 111 9.08 1.70 -5.29
CA GLN A 111 8.26 0.53 -5.03
C GLN A 111 7.09 0.41 -6.03
N VAL A 112 6.42 1.51 -6.35
CA VAL A 112 5.34 1.49 -7.36
C VAL A 112 5.88 1.14 -8.73
N LEU A 113 7.04 1.68 -9.11
CA LEU A 113 7.71 1.34 -10.36
C LEU A 113 8.05 -0.15 -10.45
N LYS A 114 8.48 -0.75 -9.32
CA LYS A 114 8.71 -2.19 -9.22
C LYS A 114 7.41 -2.96 -9.46
N GLU A 115 6.36 -2.66 -8.71
CA GLU A 115 5.03 -3.30 -8.83
C GLU A 115 4.46 -3.17 -10.26
N TRP A 116 4.59 -1.98 -10.83
CA TRP A 116 4.23 -1.66 -12.21
C TRP A 116 4.88 -2.60 -13.23
N ARG A 117 6.19 -2.81 -13.09
CA ARG A 117 6.96 -3.72 -13.96
C ARG A 117 6.54 -5.18 -13.76
N TYR A 118 6.24 -5.58 -12.52
CA TYR A 118 5.80 -6.96 -12.21
C TYR A 118 4.38 -7.28 -12.69
N ARG A 119 3.53 -6.27 -12.91
CA ARG A 119 2.14 -6.42 -13.38
C ARG A 119 2.01 -7.37 -14.59
N LYS A 120 2.89 -7.25 -15.59
CA LYS A 120 2.83 -8.10 -16.81
C LYS A 120 2.99 -9.58 -16.49
N TYR A 121 3.88 -9.91 -15.54
CA TYR A 121 4.11 -11.29 -15.10
C TYR A 121 2.92 -11.82 -14.31
N ARG A 122 2.31 -10.99 -13.44
CA ARG A 122 1.13 -11.37 -12.66
C ARG A 122 -0.08 -11.67 -13.55
N ILE A 123 -0.36 -10.80 -14.52
CA ILE A 123 -1.47 -11.00 -15.48
C ILE A 123 -1.23 -12.25 -16.34
N ALA A 124 0.00 -12.45 -16.82
CA ALA A 124 0.33 -13.65 -17.59
C ALA A 124 0.16 -14.93 -16.76
N PHE A 125 0.66 -14.93 -15.52
CA PHE A 125 0.49 -16.06 -14.60
C PHE A 125 -0.98 -16.37 -14.33
N GLU A 126 -1.79 -15.36 -14.04
CA GLU A 126 -3.24 -15.54 -13.83
C GLU A 126 -3.92 -16.10 -15.07
N LYS A 127 -3.60 -15.60 -16.27
CA LYS A 127 -4.15 -16.15 -17.52
C LYS A 127 -3.81 -17.63 -17.69
N TYR A 128 -2.56 -18.04 -17.40
CA TYR A 128 -2.14 -19.44 -17.55
C TYR A 128 -2.69 -20.37 -16.47
N VAL A 129 -2.78 -19.93 -15.22
CA VAL A 129 -3.29 -20.75 -14.11
C VAL A 129 -4.80 -20.88 -14.20
N MET A 130 -5.53 -19.81 -14.54
CA MET A 130 -6.99 -19.83 -14.62
C MET A 130 -7.47 -20.62 -15.85
N ASN A 131 -6.76 -20.57 -16.99
CA ASN A 131 -7.07 -21.41 -18.16
C ASN A 131 -6.88 -22.91 -17.93
N ARG A 132 -6.25 -23.34 -16.82
CA ARG A 132 -6.12 -24.77 -16.48
C ARG A 132 -7.27 -25.28 -15.60
N LEU A 133 -8.11 -24.39 -15.09
CA LEU A 133 -9.21 -24.71 -14.16
C LEU A 133 -10.61 -24.61 -14.82
N THR A 134 -10.65 -24.26 -16.11
CA THR A 134 -11.80 -24.30 -17.00
C THR A 134 -11.56 -25.32 -18.09
#